data_AF-A0A7W0D9B7-F1
#
_entry.id   AF-A0A7W0D9B7-F1
#
_cell.length_a   1.000
_cell.length_b   1.000
_cell.length_c   1.000
_cell.angle_alpha   90.00
_cell.angle_beta   90.00
_cell.angle_gamma   90.00
#
_symmetry.space_group_name_H-M   'P 1'
#
loop_
_entity.id
_entity.type
_entity.pdbx_description
1 polymer ?
#
loop_
_entity_poly.entity_id
_entity_poly.type
_entity_poly.pdbx_seq_one_letter_code
_entity_poly.pdbx_strand_id
1 'polypeptide(L)'
;MKRLLLLLIAVFMTIAMSACSSSEKAADPGVSTTPASTVTATATATPSATPTATPKASETPAASSTPAASATPAATVEATKAASPTADATKAPTAASTAKASEAPAQATAAPAPAASQPEAAQKAEVSPQGKKVLLVGRDSEPLPAEDVAIASRLKGMGFSVTHLADRELTADATKGYDLIYVSQTTNSKFLKTGAMKEVAIPTVYVKSHGMFYLGLSSQEEGTTVKKLKSIDIVDSKSKIAGGLSGTVEVYTETGDNFGVSYGIPGKEAKVIATVPGDKTKAALYYYDKGAKGDNGYEVKARLSYYYWSNGMQDTSTDAGWKLWDNIVLWTLQNG
;
A
#
# COMPACT_ATOMS: atom_id res chain seq x y z
N MET A 1 -49.56 -0.93 7.19
CA MET A 1 -48.63 0.04 6.57
C MET A 1 -47.31 -0.65 6.18
N LYS A 2 -47.20 -1.25 4.98
CA LYS A 2 -45.92 -1.83 4.47
C LYS A 2 -45.89 -2.19 2.96
N ARG A 3 -46.77 -1.62 2.13
CA ARG A 3 -46.89 -1.90 0.68
C ARG A 3 -47.24 -0.67 -0.18
N LEU A 4 -46.89 0.54 0.28
CA LEU A 4 -47.19 1.80 -0.42
C LEU A 4 -45.98 2.75 -0.45
N LEU A 5 -44.77 2.20 -0.61
CA LEU A 5 -43.51 2.95 -0.70
C LEU A 5 -42.56 2.28 -1.70
N LEU A 6 -43.05 2.09 -2.93
CA LEU A 6 -42.31 1.43 -4.02
C LEU A 6 -42.69 2.00 -5.42
N LEU A 7 -43.23 3.23 -5.44
CA LEU A 7 -43.82 3.87 -6.63
C LEU A 7 -43.55 5.39 -6.66
N LEU A 8 -42.42 5.83 -6.09
CA LEU A 8 -42.07 7.25 -5.93
C LEU A 8 -40.58 7.56 -6.20
N ILE A 9 -39.90 6.69 -6.96
CA ILE A 9 -38.57 6.95 -7.56
C ILE A 9 -38.62 6.55 -9.04
N ALA A 10 -39.61 7.12 -9.73
CA ALA A 10 -39.74 7.20 -11.18
C ALA A 10 -40.43 8.55 -11.48
N VAL A 11 -40.15 9.14 -12.64
CA VAL A 11 -40.47 10.56 -12.95
C VAL A 11 -39.64 11.56 -12.13
N PHE A 12 -38.40 11.80 -12.57
CA PHE A 12 -37.86 13.16 -12.69
C PHE A 12 -36.78 13.19 -13.78
N MET A 13 -37.24 13.23 -15.03
CA MET A 13 -36.43 13.48 -16.22
C MET A 13 -37.25 14.32 -17.20
N THR A 14 -36.58 15.10 -18.05
CA THR A 14 -37.11 16.06 -19.05
C THR A 14 -37.51 17.45 -18.52
N ILE A 15 -37.56 18.40 -19.47
CA ILE A 15 -37.95 19.82 -19.37
C ILE A 15 -36.94 20.76 -18.67
N ALA A 16 -36.03 21.33 -19.46
CA ALA A 16 -35.96 22.79 -19.71
C ALA A 16 -34.75 23.18 -20.60
N MET A 17 -35.00 23.38 -21.91
CA MET A 17 -34.14 24.21 -22.77
C MET A 17 -35.03 25.25 -23.46
N SER A 18 -34.79 26.54 -23.20
CA SER A 18 -35.44 27.66 -23.88
C SER A 18 -34.77 28.99 -23.50
N ALA A 19 -34.16 29.67 -24.48
CA ALA A 19 -34.18 31.13 -24.66
C ALA A 19 -33.19 31.53 -25.77
N CYS A 20 -33.71 32.00 -26.92
CA CYS A 20 -32.93 32.81 -27.87
C CYS A 20 -33.12 34.29 -27.55
N SER A 21 -32.18 35.15 -27.93
CA SER A 21 -32.38 36.61 -27.94
C SER A 21 -31.57 37.26 -29.07
N SER A 22 -32.31 37.91 -29.99
CA SER A 22 -32.16 39.28 -30.54
C SER A 22 -30.76 39.95 -30.67
N SER A 23 -30.45 40.75 -31.69
CA SER A 23 -31.21 41.19 -32.88
C SER A 23 -30.31 41.86 -33.95
N GLU A 24 -30.82 41.95 -35.19
CA GLU A 24 -30.62 43.02 -36.22
C GLU A 24 -29.22 43.56 -36.63
N LYS A 25 -28.67 42.92 -37.68
CA LYS A 25 -28.45 43.47 -39.05
C LYS A 25 -28.11 44.97 -39.26
N ALA A 26 -26.93 45.22 -39.85
CA ALA A 26 -26.66 46.28 -40.84
C ALA A 26 -25.59 45.81 -41.86
N ALA A 27 -25.41 46.53 -42.98
CA ALA A 27 -24.43 46.25 -44.07
C ALA A 27 -23.52 47.50 -44.29
N ASP A 28 -22.51 47.58 -45.17
CA ASP A 28 -22.10 46.78 -46.34
C ASP A 28 -20.54 46.81 -46.58
N PRO A 29 -19.97 46.92 -47.80
CA PRO A 29 -19.23 45.86 -48.52
C PRO A 29 -17.68 45.89 -48.38
N GLY A 30 -17.00 44.81 -48.82
CA GLY A 30 -15.54 44.64 -48.58
C GLY A 30 -14.65 43.74 -49.49
N VAL A 31 -15.08 43.32 -50.69
CA VAL A 31 -14.20 42.87 -51.83
C VAL A 31 -13.28 41.61 -51.67
N SER A 32 -13.49 40.61 -52.57
CA SER A 32 -12.51 39.60 -53.08
C SER A 32 -11.99 38.45 -52.17
N THR A 33 -11.67 37.23 -52.65
CA THR A 33 -12.07 36.48 -53.88
C THR A 33 -11.76 34.97 -53.77
N THR A 34 -12.78 34.11 -53.94
CA THR A 34 -12.74 32.80 -54.67
C THR A 34 -11.81 31.66 -54.12
N PRO A 35 -11.80 30.40 -54.65
CA PRO A 35 -12.19 29.26 -53.79
C PRO A 35 -11.32 27.97 -53.85
N ALA A 36 -11.69 26.99 -53.01
CA ALA A 36 -11.52 25.54 -53.26
C ALA A 36 -12.71 24.79 -52.62
N SER A 37 -13.66 24.24 -53.38
CA SER A 37 -13.61 23.01 -54.20
C SER A 37 -14.10 21.78 -53.43
N THR A 38 -15.41 21.53 -53.54
CA THR A 38 -16.11 20.33 -53.06
C THR A 38 -15.57 19.06 -53.73
N VAL A 39 -15.40 17.97 -52.97
CA VAL A 39 -15.25 16.62 -53.54
C VAL A 39 -16.20 15.67 -52.81
N THR A 40 -17.24 15.22 -53.51
CA THR A 40 -18.17 14.20 -53.01
C THR A 40 -17.56 12.82 -53.15
N ALA A 41 -17.44 12.07 -52.05
CA ALA A 41 -16.98 10.68 -52.06
C ALA A 41 -18.13 9.74 -51.67
N THR A 42 -18.64 8.98 -52.64
CA THR A 42 -19.71 8.01 -52.45
C THR A 42 -19.20 6.76 -51.71
N ALA A 43 -19.73 6.48 -50.53
CA ALA A 43 -19.43 5.25 -49.79
C ALA A 43 -20.32 4.10 -50.27
N THR A 44 -19.75 3.16 -51.02
CA THR A 44 -20.43 1.93 -51.45
C THR A 44 -20.64 0.98 -50.27
N ALA A 45 -21.85 0.45 -50.12
CA ALA A 45 -22.18 -0.50 -49.06
C ALA A 45 -21.56 -1.89 -49.29
N THR A 46 -21.08 -2.52 -48.22
CA THR A 46 -20.65 -3.93 -48.20
C THR A 46 -21.37 -4.63 -47.04
N PRO A 47 -22.21 -5.65 -47.29
CA PRO A 47 -22.81 -6.45 -46.23
C PRO A 47 -21.81 -7.48 -45.70
N SER A 48 -21.64 -7.54 -44.37
CA SER A 48 -20.98 -8.64 -43.67
C SER A 48 -21.98 -9.33 -42.74
N ALA A 49 -21.84 -10.65 -42.58
CA ALA A 49 -22.94 -11.51 -42.13
C ALA A 49 -23.12 -11.61 -40.60
N THR A 50 -24.36 -11.90 -40.20
CA THR A 50 -24.77 -12.17 -38.82
C THR A 50 -24.10 -13.43 -38.23
N PRO A 51 -23.64 -13.41 -36.97
CA PRO A 51 -23.19 -14.62 -36.27
C PRO A 51 -24.39 -15.46 -35.78
N THR A 52 -24.39 -16.77 -36.07
CA THR A 52 -25.51 -17.67 -35.76
C THR A 52 -25.24 -18.58 -34.55
N ALA A 53 -26.10 -18.43 -33.54
CA ALA A 53 -26.56 -19.39 -32.52
C ALA A 53 -25.67 -20.54 -32.01
N THR A 54 -25.48 -20.52 -30.69
CA THR A 54 -25.18 -21.64 -29.77
C THR A 54 -26.17 -22.83 -29.85
N PRO A 55 -25.70 -24.09 -29.75
CA PRO A 55 -26.46 -25.22 -29.20
C PRO A 55 -26.08 -25.55 -27.74
N LYS A 56 -26.93 -26.31 -27.03
CA LYS A 56 -27.01 -26.38 -25.56
C LYS A 56 -27.05 -27.82 -25.01
N ALA A 57 -26.53 -28.03 -23.79
CA ALA A 57 -26.57 -29.27 -22.98
C ALA A 57 -25.66 -30.40 -23.53
N SER A 58 -25.32 -31.49 -22.83
CA SER A 58 -25.68 -32.01 -21.48
C SER A 58 -24.57 -32.99 -21.00
N GLU A 59 -24.51 -33.65 -19.83
CA GLU A 59 -25.39 -33.83 -18.65
C GLU A 59 -24.57 -33.72 -17.31
N THR A 60 -25.21 -33.97 -16.16
CA THR A 60 -24.58 -34.27 -14.86
C THR A 60 -24.96 -35.68 -14.40
N PRO A 61 -24.03 -36.48 -13.85
CA PRO A 61 -24.36 -37.50 -12.84
C PRO A 61 -23.72 -37.20 -11.47
N ALA A 62 -24.37 -37.65 -10.39
CA ALA A 62 -23.88 -37.43 -9.02
C ALA A 62 -23.94 -38.71 -8.16
N ALA A 63 -22.82 -39.01 -7.49
CA ALA A 63 -22.72 -39.85 -6.28
C ALA A 63 -21.44 -39.39 -5.55
N SER A 64 -21.39 -39.02 -4.26
CA SER A 64 -22.06 -39.49 -3.04
C SER A 64 -21.45 -40.77 -2.45
N SER A 65 -20.51 -40.58 -1.51
CA SER A 65 -20.36 -41.43 -0.32
C SER A 65 -19.45 -40.77 0.73
N THR A 66 -19.95 -40.67 1.97
CA THR A 66 -19.15 -40.37 3.17
C THR A 66 -19.20 -41.61 4.06
N PRO A 67 -18.08 -41.97 4.70
CA PRO A 67 -18.16 -42.37 6.11
C PRO A 67 -17.12 -41.65 6.98
N ALA A 68 -17.36 -41.60 8.29
CA ALA A 68 -16.54 -40.86 9.24
C ALA A 68 -15.89 -41.76 10.29
N ALA A 69 -14.64 -41.44 10.65
CA ALA A 69 -14.00 -41.74 11.93
C ALA A 69 -13.03 -40.58 12.21
N SER A 70 -12.99 -39.87 13.35
CA SER A 70 -13.17 -40.24 14.76
C SER A 70 -11.94 -40.90 15.39
N ALA A 71 -11.04 -40.07 15.95
CA ALA A 71 -10.10 -40.42 17.01
C ALA A 71 -9.53 -39.16 17.67
N THR A 72 -10.08 -38.76 18.82
CA THR A 72 -9.45 -37.78 19.73
C THR A 72 -9.07 -38.50 21.02
N PRO A 73 -7.82 -38.37 21.50
CA PRO A 73 -7.50 -38.55 22.90
C PRO A 73 -7.25 -37.18 23.56
N ALA A 74 -8.04 -36.85 24.58
CA ALA A 74 -7.69 -35.78 25.52
C ALA A 74 -6.74 -36.34 26.59
N ALA A 75 -5.81 -35.50 27.08
CA ALA A 75 -5.00 -35.80 28.26
C ALA A 75 -5.14 -34.65 29.25
N THR A 76 -5.88 -34.89 30.34
CA THR A 76 -6.08 -33.94 31.43
C THR A 76 -5.18 -34.33 32.61
N VAL A 77 -4.34 -33.41 33.05
CA VAL A 77 -3.79 -33.29 34.40
C VAL A 77 -3.62 -31.80 34.63
N GLU A 78 -4.55 -31.14 35.32
CA GLU A 78 -4.77 -31.16 36.78
C GLU A 78 -3.68 -30.37 37.53
N ALA A 79 -4.12 -29.49 38.43
CA ALA A 79 -3.28 -28.49 39.08
C ALA A 79 -3.02 -28.84 40.54
N THR A 80 -1.78 -28.65 40.99
CA THR A 80 -1.44 -28.64 42.42
C THR A 80 -1.02 -27.25 42.89
N LYS A 81 -1.49 -26.91 44.10
CA LYS A 81 -1.28 -25.64 44.81
C LYS A 81 -0.42 -25.92 46.05
N ALA A 82 0.16 -24.85 46.61
CA ALA A 82 0.95 -24.79 47.85
C ALA A 82 2.45 -25.11 47.66
N ALA A 83 3.38 -24.52 48.42
CA ALA A 83 3.24 -23.53 49.50
C ALA A 83 4.39 -22.50 49.48
N SER A 84 4.19 -21.37 50.15
CA SER A 84 5.28 -20.52 50.64
C SER A 84 5.76 -21.03 52.01
N PRO A 85 7.03 -20.80 52.36
CA PRO A 85 7.35 -20.34 53.71
C PRO A 85 8.07 -18.98 53.73
N THR A 86 7.78 -18.21 54.77
CA THR A 86 8.41 -16.94 55.15
C THR A 86 9.71 -17.17 55.94
N ALA A 87 10.38 -16.08 56.35
CA ALA A 87 11.49 -15.96 57.32
C ALA A 87 12.93 -16.01 56.74
N ASP A 88 13.89 -15.22 57.22
CA ASP A 88 13.87 -13.96 58.01
C ASP A 88 15.29 -13.30 57.95
N ALA A 89 15.44 -12.11 58.54
CA ALA A 89 16.68 -11.47 59.00
C ALA A 89 17.72 -11.06 57.92
N THR A 90 17.91 -9.77 57.65
CA THR A 90 18.67 -8.80 58.47
C THR A 90 20.19 -9.05 58.50
N LYS A 91 20.97 -8.15 57.86
CA LYS A 91 21.93 -7.23 58.52
C LYS A 91 22.86 -6.54 57.52
N ALA A 92 22.84 -5.20 57.51
CA ALA A 92 23.92 -4.40 56.92
C ALA A 92 25.01 -4.09 57.98
N PRO A 93 26.25 -3.81 57.55
CA PRO A 93 27.13 -2.89 58.26
C PRO A 93 27.54 -1.68 57.38
N THR A 94 27.85 -0.57 58.03
CA THR A 94 28.19 0.73 57.40
C THR A 94 29.58 1.24 57.82
N ALA A 95 30.12 2.13 56.97
CA ALA A 95 31.05 3.23 57.28
C ALA A 95 32.55 2.97 57.64
N ALA A 96 33.41 3.59 56.81
CA ALA A 96 34.62 4.39 57.14
C ALA A 96 35.85 3.66 57.76
N SER A 97 37.10 4.18 57.72
CA SER A 97 37.58 5.54 57.36
C SER A 97 39.09 5.59 56.99
N THR A 98 39.53 6.64 56.27
CA THR A 98 40.83 7.41 56.34
C THR A 98 42.13 6.77 56.90
N ALA A 99 43.37 7.02 56.43
CA ALA A 99 43.98 7.98 55.47
C ALA A 99 45.29 7.34 54.86
N LYS A 100 46.40 7.96 54.42
CA LYS A 100 46.98 9.33 54.38
C LYS A 100 47.95 9.45 53.16
N ALA A 101 48.37 10.68 52.80
CA ALA A 101 49.20 11.03 51.64
C ALA A 101 50.71 11.27 51.89
N SER A 102 51.48 11.24 50.79
CA SER A 102 52.70 12.03 50.48
C SER A 102 52.91 11.90 48.95
N GLU A 103 52.59 12.89 48.11
CA GLU A 103 53.36 14.11 47.73
C GLU A 103 54.29 13.87 46.51
N ALA A 104 54.53 14.91 45.69
CA ALA A 104 54.89 14.79 44.26
C ALA A 104 56.34 15.29 43.95
N PRO A 105 56.86 15.32 42.67
CA PRO A 105 56.30 16.13 41.58
C PRO A 105 56.37 15.58 40.12
N ALA A 106 55.50 16.15 39.28
CA ALA A 106 55.68 16.50 37.85
C ALA A 106 56.27 15.50 36.84
N GLN A 107 55.41 15.08 35.90
CA GLN A 107 55.71 15.25 34.47
C GLN A 107 54.42 15.56 33.69
N ALA A 108 54.46 16.54 32.77
CA ALA A 108 53.29 16.98 32.02
C ALA A 108 53.21 16.28 30.65
N THR A 109 52.34 15.27 30.55
CA THR A 109 51.98 14.67 29.25
C THR A 109 51.01 15.59 28.50
N ALA A 110 51.25 15.77 27.20
CA ALA A 110 50.47 16.69 26.38
C ALA A 110 48.99 16.27 26.26
N ALA A 111 48.12 17.26 26.08
CA ALA A 111 46.71 17.01 25.77
C ALA A 111 46.59 16.25 24.43
N PRO A 112 45.67 15.28 24.31
CA PRO A 112 45.41 14.64 23.03
C PRO A 112 44.88 15.66 22.03
N ALA A 113 45.49 15.71 20.84
CA ALA A 113 44.98 16.53 19.74
C ALA A 113 43.54 16.08 19.40
N PRO A 114 42.65 17.01 18.97
CA PRO A 114 41.30 16.64 18.55
C PRO A 114 41.39 15.63 17.41
N ALA A 115 40.76 14.46 17.61
CA ALA A 115 40.72 13.42 16.59
C ALA A 115 40.09 14.00 15.31
N ALA A 116 40.80 13.87 14.18
CA ALA A 116 40.32 14.40 12.91
C ALA A 116 38.94 13.80 12.59
N SER A 117 37.96 14.65 12.32
CA SER A 117 36.58 14.25 12.05
C SER A 117 36.55 13.19 10.95
N GLN A 118 36.14 11.98 11.31
CA GLN A 118 35.90 10.91 10.36
C GLN A 118 34.91 11.43 9.30
N PRO A 119 35.20 11.31 7.99
CA PRO A 119 34.28 11.78 6.96
C PRO A 119 32.89 11.19 7.15
N GLU A 120 31.87 12.06 7.25
CA GLU A 120 30.48 11.63 7.31
C GLU A 120 30.20 10.76 6.07
N ALA A 121 29.67 9.56 6.29
CA ALA A 121 29.52 8.57 5.23
C ALA A 121 28.67 9.17 4.09
N ALA A 122 29.29 9.34 2.93
CA ALA A 122 28.77 10.14 1.83
C ALA A 122 27.29 9.81 1.56
N GLN A 123 26.41 10.79 1.79
CA GLN A 123 24.97 10.59 1.74
C GLN A 123 24.60 10.07 0.35
N LYS A 124 24.14 8.81 0.28
CA LYS A 124 23.73 8.16 -0.99
C LYS A 124 22.73 9.09 -1.67
N ALA A 125 23.05 9.55 -2.87
CA ALA A 125 22.28 10.55 -3.59
C ALA A 125 20.79 10.17 -3.63
N GLU A 126 19.93 11.09 -3.21
CA GLU A 126 18.51 10.83 -3.04
C GLU A 126 17.87 10.53 -4.41
N VAL A 127 17.19 9.39 -4.53
CA VAL A 127 16.85 8.83 -5.84
C VAL A 127 15.68 9.59 -6.46
N SER A 128 16.00 10.36 -7.49
CA SER A 128 15.06 11.14 -8.27
C SER A 128 14.02 10.23 -8.98
N PRO A 129 12.71 10.51 -8.82
CA PRO A 129 11.64 9.85 -9.57
C PRO A 129 11.46 10.39 -11.00
N GLN A 130 12.13 11.49 -11.37
CA GLN A 130 11.92 12.16 -12.66
C GLN A 130 12.24 11.21 -13.84
N GLY A 131 11.24 10.99 -14.70
CA GLY A 131 11.35 10.12 -15.87
C GLY A 131 11.35 8.62 -15.58
N LYS A 132 11.27 8.21 -14.31
CA LYS A 132 11.14 6.81 -13.90
C LYS A 132 9.76 6.26 -14.26
N LYS A 133 9.71 5.01 -14.71
CA LYS A 133 8.48 4.36 -15.17
C LYS A 133 7.82 3.55 -14.06
N VAL A 134 6.56 3.87 -13.75
CA VAL A 134 5.75 3.14 -12.78
C VAL A 134 4.64 2.37 -13.49
N LEU A 135 4.52 1.09 -13.15
CA LEU A 135 3.39 0.25 -13.51
C LEU A 135 2.38 0.25 -12.36
N LEU A 136 1.31 1.02 -12.49
CA LEU A 136 0.21 1.04 -11.53
C LEU A 136 -0.75 -0.09 -11.88
N VAL A 137 -0.71 -1.18 -11.11
CA VAL A 137 -1.65 -2.28 -11.21
C VAL A 137 -2.90 -1.91 -10.43
N GLY A 138 -3.99 -1.64 -11.14
CA GLY A 138 -5.27 -1.24 -10.58
C GLY A 138 -6.40 -2.15 -11.02
N ARG A 139 -7.65 -1.73 -10.81
CA ARG A 139 -8.82 -2.54 -11.21
C ARG A 139 -8.98 -2.54 -12.74
N ASP A 140 -9.30 -3.72 -13.28
CA ASP A 140 -9.96 -3.83 -14.58
C ASP A 140 -11.38 -3.22 -14.54
N SER A 141 -11.51 -1.92 -14.81
CA SER A 141 -12.80 -1.24 -14.99
C SER A 141 -12.67 0.02 -15.86
N GLU A 142 -13.73 0.37 -16.59
CA GLU A 142 -13.89 1.65 -17.27
C GLU A 142 -15.16 2.34 -16.74
N PRO A 143 -15.08 3.56 -16.16
CA PRO A 143 -13.85 4.29 -15.86
C PRO A 143 -12.96 3.59 -14.82
N LEU A 144 -11.68 4.01 -14.78
CA LEU A 144 -10.77 3.64 -13.70
C LEU A 144 -11.31 4.11 -12.33
N PRO A 145 -11.02 3.39 -11.23
CA PRO A 145 -11.40 3.84 -9.89
C PRO A 145 -10.80 5.21 -9.55
N ALA A 146 -11.54 6.04 -8.82
CA ALA A 146 -11.06 7.35 -8.38
C ALA A 146 -9.75 7.27 -7.57
N GLU A 147 -9.58 6.21 -6.77
CA GLU A 147 -8.34 5.87 -6.06
C GLU A 147 -7.15 5.71 -7.04
N ASP A 148 -7.29 4.89 -8.08
CA ASP A 148 -6.21 4.65 -9.06
C ASP A 148 -5.88 5.92 -9.86
N VAL A 149 -6.89 6.76 -10.15
CA VAL A 149 -6.70 8.07 -10.79
C VAL A 149 -5.96 9.05 -9.87
N ALA A 150 -6.32 9.12 -8.58
CA ALA A 150 -5.67 9.98 -7.59
C ALA A 150 -4.20 9.60 -7.38
N ILE A 151 -3.91 8.29 -7.26
CA ILE A 151 -2.54 7.78 -7.15
C ILE A 151 -1.74 8.04 -8.44
N ALA A 152 -2.31 7.76 -9.61
CA ALA A 152 -1.65 8.04 -10.88
C ALA A 152 -1.34 9.55 -11.05
N SER A 153 -2.22 10.42 -10.56
CA SER A 153 -2.01 11.87 -10.53
C SER A 153 -0.84 12.25 -9.61
N ARG A 154 -0.81 11.75 -8.37
CA ARG A 154 0.27 12.05 -7.42
C ARG A 154 1.63 11.54 -7.90
N LEU A 155 1.71 10.31 -8.40
CA LEU A 155 2.93 9.76 -8.99
C LEU A 155 3.44 10.63 -10.16
N LYS A 156 2.56 11.08 -11.06
CA LYS A 156 2.94 12.02 -12.13
C LYS A 156 3.43 13.36 -11.58
N GLY A 157 2.78 13.88 -10.53
CA GLY A 157 3.21 15.09 -9.82
C GLY A 157 4.59 14.96 -9.14
N MET A 158 4.96 13.76 -8.68
CA MET A 158 6.31 13.47 -8.19
C MET A 158 7.36 13.43 -9.31
N GLY A 159 6.95 13.24 -10.58
CA GLY A 159 7.82 13.18 -11.75
C GLY A 159 7.86 11.83 -12.48
N PHE A 160 7.09 10.84 -12.03
CA PHE A 160 7.03 9.52 -12.66
C PHE A 160 6.24 9.51 -13.98
N SER A 161 6.66 8.67 -14.92
CA SER A 161 5.84 8.25 -16.06
C SER A 161 5.00 7.04 -15.64
N VAL A 162 3.67 7.16 -15.61
CA VAL A 162 2.77 6.15 -15.04
C VAL A 162 1.92 5.48 -16.12
N THR A 163 2.05 4.16 -16.24
CA THR A 163 1.14 3.29 -17.01
C THR A 163 0.18 2.61 -16.05
N HIS A 164 -1.12 2.56 -16.39
CA HIS A 164 -2.07 1.69 -15.70
C HIS A 164 -2.06 0.29 -16.34
N LEU A 165 -2.07 -0.76 -15.52
CA LEU A 165 -2.28 -2.14 -15.95
C LEU A 165 -3.53 -2.71 -15.27
N ALA A 166 -4.41 -3.33 -16.05
CA ALA A 166 -5.56 -4.04 -15.51
C ALA A 166 -5.08 -5.26 -14.69
N ASP A 167 -5.64 -5.48 -13.50
CA ASP A 167 -5.23 -6.56 -12.61
C ASP A 167 -5.23 -7.97 -13.25
N ARG A 168 -6.10 -8.23 -14.23
CA ARG A 168 -6.12 -9.47 -15.01
C ARG A 168 -4.93 -9.70 -15.95
N GLU A 169 -4.16 -8.66 -16.25
CA GLU A 169 -3.05 -8.67 -17.21
C GLU A 169 -1.68 -8.75 -16.52
N LEU A 170 -1.66 -8.79 -15.18
CA LEU A 170 -0.44 -8.85 -14.38
C LEU A 170 0.32 -10.16 -14.62
N THR A 171 1.44 -10.04 -15.33
CA THR A 171 2.44 -11.09 -15.58
C THR A 171 3.84 -10.52 -15.37
N ALA A 172 4.82 -11.38 -15.07
CA ALA A 172 6.22 -10.93 -14.93
C ALA A 172 6.81 -10.35 -16.23
N ASP A 173 6.22 -10.68 -17.39
CA ASP A 173 6.60 -10.08 -18.67
C ASP A 173 6.03 -8.66 -18.83
N ALA A 174 4.81 -8.40 -18.37
CA ALA A 174 4.21 -7.07 -18.37
C ALA A 174 4.97 -6.05 -17.49
N THR A 175 5.77 -6.51 -16.51
CA THR A 175 6.60 -5.64 -15.66
C THR A 175 7.95 -5.28 -16.30
N LYS A 176 8.31 -5.83 -17.47
CA LYS A 176 9.61 -5.55 -18.12
C LYS A 176 9.68 -4.11 -18.61
N GLY A 177 10.81 -3.45 -18.31
CA GLY A 177 11.06 -2.06 -18.74
C GLY A 177 10.43 -0.98 -17.86
N TYR A 178 9.93 -1.34 -16.67
CA TYR A 178 9.50 -0.43 -15.60
C TYR A 178 10.54 -0.37 -14.47
N ASP A 179 10.58 0.75 -13.75
CA ASP A 179 11.49 0.97 -12.61
C ASP A 179 10.82 0.65 -11.26
N LEU A 180 9.49 0.67 -11.20
CA LEU A 180 8.69 0.48 -9.99
C LEU A 180 7.31 -0.09 -10.35
N ILE A 181 6.76 -0.94 -9.48
CA ILE A 181 5.36 -1.37 -9.52
C ILE A 181 4.61 -0.76 -8.33
N TYR A 182 3.39 -0.32 -8.57
CA TYR A 182 2.44 0.03 -7.52
C TYR A 182 1.23 -0.92 -7.60
N VAL A 183 1.05 -1.78 -6.60
CA VAL A 183 -0.12 -2.65 -6.50
C VAL A 183 -1.16 -1.95 -5.63
N SER A 184 -2.22 -1.46 -6.28
CA SER A 184 -3.27 -0.68 -5.65
C SER A 184 -4.18 -1.50 -4.74
N GLN A 185 -4.88 -0.85 -3.79
CA GLN A 185 -5.88 -1.55 -2.98
C GLN A 185 -7.11 -1.91 -3.82
N THR A 186 -7.29 -1.30 -4.98
CA THR A 186 -8.30 -1.65 -5.98
C THR A 186 -8.04 -3.01 -6.65
N THR A 187 -6.79 -3.46 -6.78
CA THR A 187 -6.38 -4.72 -7.42
C THR A 187 -7.19 -5.90 -6.86
N ASN A 188 -7.78 -6.71 -7.74
CA ASN A 188 -8.45 -7.94 -7.34
C ASN A 188 -7.43 -9.01 -6.91
N SER A 189 -7.46 -9.38 -5.63
CA SER A 189 -6.49 -10.29 -5.00
C SER A 189 -6.38 -11.66 -5.68
N LYS A 190 -7.44 -12.13 -6.37
CA LYS A 190 -7.41 -13.38 -7.14
C LYS A 190 -6.29 -13.43 -8.18
N PHE A 191 -5.91 -12.29 -8.76
CA PHE A 191 -4.85 -12.23 -9.77
C PHE A 191 -3.45 -12.23 -9.14
N LEU A 192 -3.29 -11.64 -7.95
CA LEU A 192 -2.05 -11.76 -7.16
C LEU A 192 -1.82 -13.22 -6.70
N LYS A 193 -2.91 -13.96 -6.42
CA LYS A 193 -2.89 -15.37 -6.00
C LYS A 193 -2.34 -16.33 -7.08
N THR A 194 -2.25 -15.89 -8.34
CA THR A 194 -1.61 -16.66 -9.44
C THR A 194 -0.10 -16.86 -9.24
N GLY A 195 0.54 -16.03 -8.42
CA GLY A 195 1.97 -16.13 -8.14
C GLY A 195 2.90 -15.38 -9.08
N ALA A 196 2.40 -14.66 -10.10
CA ALA A 196 3.23 -13.91 -11.06
C ALA A 196 4.29 -12.99 -10.40
N MET A 197 3.95 -12.37 -9.26
CA MET A 197 4.84 -11.50 -8.50
C MET A 197 6.05 -12.22 -7.86
N LYS A 198 6.07 -13.56 -7.83
CA LYS A 198 7.25 -14.33 -7.37
C LYS A 198 8.40 -14.28 -8.37
N GLU A 199 8.14 -13.99 -9.64
CA GLU A 199 9.16 -13.87 -10.68
C GLU A 199 9.56 -12.42 -11.00
N VAL A 200 8.88 -11.46 -10.38
CA VAL A 200 9.17 -10.03 -10.52
C VAL A 200 10.42 -9.68 -9.70
N ALA A 201 11.37 -9.01 -10.34
CA ALA A 201 12.65 -8.59 -9.76
C ALA A 201 12.90 -7.07 -9.86
N ILE A 202 11.83 -6.27 -9.82
CA ILE A 202 11.88 -4.80 -9.71
C ILE A 202 11.12 -4.33 -8.45
N PRO A 203 11.45 -3.15 -7.90
CA PRO A 203 10.83 -2.67 -6.67
C PRO A 203 9.29 -2.59 -6.76
N THR A 204 8.61 -2.89 -5.65
CA THR A 204 7.13 -2.87 -5.60
C THR A 204 6.61 -2.26 -4.31
N VAL A 205 5.69 -1.30 -4.43
CA VAL A 205 4.84 -0.85 -3.32
C VAL A 205 3.53 -1.63 -3.36
N TYR A 206 3.23 -2.35 -2.29
CA TYR A 206 1.94 -3.00 -2.07
C TYR A 206 1.07 -2.14 -1.18
N VAL A 207 -0.04 -1.66 -1.73
CA VAL A 207 -1.17 -1.17 -0.95
C VAL A 207 -2.25 -2.25 -0.96
N LYS A 208 -1.84 -3.50 -0.70
CA LYS A 208 -2.72 -4.68 -0.75
C LYS A 208 -2.21 -5.77 0.18
N SER A 209 -2.88 -5.99 1.31
CA SER A 209 -2.42 -6.96 2.34
C SER A 209 -2.28 -8.38 1.79
N HIS A 210 -3.20 -8.80 0.91
CA HIS A 210 -3.21 -10.13 0.31
C HIS A 210 -1.96 -10.37 -0.57
N GLY A 211 -1.43 -9.32 -1.21
CA GLY A 211 -0.20 -9.41 -1.99
C GLY A 211 1.01 -9.78 -1.13
N MET A 212 1.09 -9.20 0.08
CA MET A 212 2.11 -9.55 1.06
C MET A 212 1.95 -11.01 1.53
N PHE A 213 0.72 -11.47 1.75
CA PHE A 213 0.46 -12.87 2.12
C PHE A 213 0.87 -13.88 1.02
N TYR A 214 0.53 -13.65 -0.25
CA TYR A 214 0.88 -14.60 -1.33
C TYR A 214 2.39 -14.72 -1.61
N LEU A 215 3.18 -13.73 -1.17
CA LEU A 215 4.64 -13.82 -1.14
C LEU A 215 5.19 -14.37 0.19
N GLY A 216 4.40 -14.44 1.26
CA GLY A 216 4.83 -14.83 2.62
C GLY A 216 5.52 -13.72 3.40
N LEU A 217 5.25 -12.48 3.04
CA LEU A 217 5.75 -11.26 3.68
C LEU A 217 4.81 -10.74 4.78
N SER A 218 3.64 -11.37 4.91
CA SER A 218 2.69 -11.27 6.03
C SER A 218 2.17 -12.69 6.33
N SER A 219 2.08 -13.08 7.60
CA SER A 219 1.59 -14.41 8.01
C SER A 219 0.06 -14.58 7.91
N GLN A 220 -0.69 -13.52 7.53
CA GLN A 220 -2.16 -13.48 7.53
C GLN A 220 -2.71 -12.90 6.21
N GLU A 221 -3.72 -13.55 5.62
CA GLU A 221 -4.40 -13.17 4.37
C GLU A 221 -5.57 -12.18 4.60
N GLU A 222 -6.50 -12.53 5.50
CA GLU A 222 -7.77 -11.83 5.71
C GLU A 222 -7.94 -11.26 7.13
N GLY A 223 -8.94 -10.39 7.34
CA GLY A 223 -9.16 -9.70 8.62
C GLY A 223 -8.09 -8.65 8.96
N THR A 224 -7.22 -8.32 8.01
CA THR A 224 -6.03 -7.48 8.18
C THR A 224 -6.31 -5.97 8.20
N THR A 225 -7.46 -5.54 8.75
CA THR A 225 -7.83 -4.11 8.84
C THR A 225 -8.49 -3.79 10.16
N VAL A 226 -7.94 -2.84 10.91
CA VAL A 226 -8.52 -2.29 12.13
C VAL A 226 -9.46 -1.14 11.75
N LYS A 227 -10.76 -1.44 11.76
CA LYS A 227 -11.85 -0.52 11.42
C LYS A 227 -11.95 0.63 12.44
N LYS A 228 -12.41 1.81 12.00
CA LYS A 228 -12.59 3.04 12.83
C LYS A 228 -11.30 3.59 13.47
N LEU A 229 -10.13 3.12 13.04
CA LEU A 229 -8.83 3.59 13.53
C LEU A 229 -8.26 4.65 12.59
N LYS A 230 -8.03 5.85 13.13
CA LYS A 230 -7.49 7.01 12.42
C LYS A 230 -5.97 7.17 12.47
N SER A 231 -5.29 6.44 13.35
CA SER A 231 -3.90 6.69 13.73
C SER A 231 -3.02 5.44 13.71
N ILE A 232 -1.71 5.66 13.61
CA ILE A 232 -0.66 4.63 13.68
C ILE A 232 0.43 5.07 14.66
N ASP A 233 1.10 4.11 15.29
CA ASP A 233 2.28 4.37 16.12
C ASP A 233 3.53 4.27 15.25
N ILE A 234 4.30 5.35 15.12
CA ILE A 234 5.62 5.35 14.48
C ILE A 234 6.63 4.71 15.45
N VAL A 235 7.13 3.52 15.11
CA VAL A 235 8.08 2.74 15.92
C VAL A 235 9.54 2.90 15.49
N ASP A 236 9.81 3.35 14.26
CA ASP A 236 11.12 3.83 13.82
C ASP A 236 11.01 5.26 13.24
N SER A 237 11.13 6.24 14.14
CA SER A 237 11.16 7.66 13.78
C SER A 237 12.50 8.15 13.20
N LYS A 238 13.54 7.29 13.20
CA LYS A 238 14.85 7.62 12.61
C LYS A 238 14.92 7.26 11.12
N SER A 239 14.06 6.36 10.66
CA SER A 239 13.90 6.07 9.24
C SER A 239 13.54 7.30 8.42
N LYS A 240 14.20 7.45 7.25
CA LYS A 240 13.83 8.45 6.22
C LYS A 240 12.34 8.34 5.84
N ILE A 241 11.75 7.15 5.91
CA ILE A 241 10.32 6.92 5.63
C ILE A 241 9.43 7.73 6.58
N ALA A 242 9.77 7.76 7.88
CA ALA A 242 8.99 8.50 8.88
C ALA A 242 9.02 10.02 8.66
N GLY A 243 10.03 10.55 7.95
CA GLY A 243 10.07 11.97 7.58
C GLY A 243 10.03 12.94 8.76
N GLY A 244 10.56 12.54 9.92
CA GLY A 244 10.50 13.29 11.18
C GLY A 244 9.24 13.10 12.03
N LEU A 245 8.28 12.28 11.59
CA LEU A 245 7.12 11.89 12.40
C LEU A 245 7.55 10.90 13.51
N SER A 246 6.85 10.94 14.66
CA SER A 246 7.14 10.08 15.81
C SER A 246 5.91 9.94 16.72
N GLY A 247 5.84 8.85 17.49
CA GLY A 247 4.70 8.57 18.39
C GLY A 247 3.42 8.19 17.61
N THR A 248 2.27 8.37 18.26
CA THR A 248 0.96 8.14 17.62
C THR A 248 0.60 9.31 16.71
N VAL A 249 0.39 9.04 15.42
CA VAL A 249 0.13 10.05 14.37
C VAL A 249 -1.26 9.83 13.78
N GLU A 250 -2.08 10.89 13.69
CA GLU A 250 -3.37 10.85 12.97
C GLU A 250 -3.11 10.90 11.45
N VAL A 251 -3.43 9.80 10.78
CA VAL A 251 -3.21 9.58 9.34
C VAL A 251 -4.48 9.67 8.51
N TYR A 252 -5.65 9.70 9.16
CA TYR A 252 -6.95 9.87 8.51
C TYR A 252 -7.80 10.95 9.18
N THR A 253 -8.34 11.87 8.37
CA THR A 253 -9.35 12.84 8.82
C THR A 253 -10.67 12.17 9.18
N GLU A 254 -11.05 11.11 8.47
CA GLU A 254 -12.31 10.38 8.64
C GLU A 254 -12.15 8.87 8.41
N THR A 255 -12.95 8.07 9.13
CA THR A 255 -12.99 6.59 9.09
C THR A 255 -14.39 6.09 9.43
N GLY A 256 -14.77 4.89 8.96
CA GLY A 256 -16.09 4.30 9.22
C GLY A 256 -16.08 2.79 9.49
N ASP A 257 -17.26 2.17 9.55
CA ASP A 257 -17.45 0.75 9.88
C ASP A 257 -16.72 -0.24 8.96
N ASN A 258 -16.28 0.16 7.77
CA ASN A 258 -15.54 -0.70 6.82
C ASN A 258 -14.14 -0.18 6.49
N PHE A 259 -13.65 0.84 7.20
CA PHE A 259 -12.49 1.61 6.81
C PHE A 259 -11.55 1.88 8.00
N GLY A 260 -10.24 1.97 7.74
CA GLY A 260 -9.24 2.25 8.77
C GLY A 260 -7.83 1.84 8.37
N VAL A 261 -7.02 1.44 9.36
CA VAL A 261 -5.62 1.03 9.15
C VAL A 261 -5.56 -0.46 8.81
N SER A 262 -5.11 -0.78 7.60
CA SER A 262 -4.74 -2.14 7.21
C SER A 262 -3.32 -2.47 7.65
N TYR A 263 -3.04 -3.75 7.87
CA TYR A 263 -1.76 -4.20 8.40
C TYR A 263 -1.28 -5.49 7.72
N GLY A 264 -0.01 -5.83 7.93
CA GLY A 264 0.49 -7.19 7.82
C GLY A 264 1.02 -7.69 9.17
N ILE A 265 1.31 -8.98 9.25
CA ILE A 265 2.08 -9.58 10.36
C ILE A 265 3.39 -10.07 9.75
N PRO A 266 4.42 -9.21 9.62
CA PRO A 266 5.62 -9.55 8.86
C PRO A 266 6.66 -10.32 9.68
N GLY A 267 7.44 -11.13 8.97
CA GLY A 267 8.55 -11.89 9.51
C GLY A 267 9.73 -11.03 9.98
N LYS A 268 10.60 -11.66 10.78
CA LYS A 268 11.72 -11.05 11.52
C LYS A 268 12.69 -10.17 10.70
N GLU A 269 12.76 -10.35 9.38
CA GLU A 269 13.72 -9.65 8.51
C GLU A 269 13.19 -8.32 7.97
N ALA A 270 11.87 -8.10 8.06
CA ALA A 270 11.21 -6.86 7.72
C ALA A 270 11.71 -5.67 8.56
N LYS A 271 11.64 -4.47 7.98
CA LYS A 271 11.89 -3.19 8.63
C LYS A 271 10.56 -2.51 8.88
N VAL A 272 10.05 -2.63 10.10
CA VAL A 272 8.76 -2.04 10.52
C VAL A 272 8.99 -0.59 10.96
N ILE A 273 8.28 0.33 10.31
CA ILE A 273 8.35 1.78 10.57
C ILE A 273 7.17 2.24 11.43
N ALA A 274 5.98 1.69 11.19
CA ALA A 274 4.78 2.00 11.97
C ALA A 274 3.86 0.78 12.17
N THR A 275 3.13 0.78 13.28
CA THR A 275 2.19 -0.28 13.67
C THR A 275 0.81 0.27 13.99
N VAL A 276 -0.19 -0.60 14.10
CA VAL A 276 -1.45 -0.29 14.78
C VAL A 276 -1.14 0.18 16.21
N PRO A 277 -1.81 1.23 16.74
CA PRO A 277 -1.54 1.71 18.08
C PRO A 277 -1.80 0.65 19.14
N GLY A 278 -0.84 0.49 20.06
CA GLY A 278 -0.89 -0.53 21.11
C GLY A 278 -0.65 -1.98 20.67
N ASP A 279 -0.56 -2.29 19.36
CA ASP A 279 -0.25 -3.63 18.87
C ASP A 279 0.92 -3.64 17.88
N LYS A 280 2.10 -3.92 18.42
CA LYS A 280 3.36 -3.96 17.66
C LYS A 280 3.48 -5.15 16.70
N THR A 281 2.57 -6.13 16.74
CA THR A 281 2.57 -7.26 15.79
C THR A 281 1.89 -6.90 14.47
N LYS A 282 1.01 -5.89 14.48
CA LYS A 282 0.25 -5.43 13.33
C LYS A 282 0.98 -4.26 12.65
N ALA A 283 1.90 -4.59 11.75
CA ALA A 283 2.69 -3.61 11.03
C ALA A 283 1.85 -2.89 9.96
N ALA A 284 1.69 -1.58 10.10
CA ALA A 284 0.97 -0.72 9.16
C ALA A 284 1.89 -0.23 8.02
N LEU A 285 3.16 0.05 8.34
CA LEU A 285 4.16 0.53 7.39
C LEU A 285 5.46 -0.26 7.58
N TYR A 286 5.85 -1.04 6.59
CA TYR A 286 7.06 -1.87 6.64
C TYR A 286 7.61 -2.17 5.24
N TYR A 287 8.87 -2.58 5.16
CA TYR A 287 9.49 -3.06 3.91
C TYR A 287 10.44 -4.23 4.15
N TYR A 288 10.73 -4.96 3.07
CA TYR A 288 11.81 -5.94 2.97
C TYR A 288 12.83 -5.47 1.94
N ASP A 289 14.11 -5.59 2.27
CA ASP A 289 15.21 -5.36 1.32
C ASP A 289 15.44 -6.58 0.40
N LYS A 290 16.11 -6.33 -0.72
CA LYS A 290 16.57 -7.37 -1.65
C LYS A 290 17.44 -8.41 -0.92
N GLY A 291 17.11 -9.69 -1.05
CA GLY A 291 17.76 -10.82 -0.36
C GLY A 291 17.20 -11.18 1.03
N ALA A 292 16.34 -10.33 1.61
CA ALA A 292 15.63 -10.66 2.86
C ALA A 292 14.56 -11.74 2.63
N LYS A 293 14.19 -12.46 3.68
CA LYS A 293 13.26 -13.61 3.59
C LYS A 293 11.94 -13.37 4.31
N GLY A 294 10.84 -13.74 3.64
CA GLY A 294 9.53 -13.92 4.26
C GLY A 294 9.48 -15.19 5.13
N ASP A 295 8.42 -15.33 5.93
CA ASP A 295 8.30 -16.45 6.90
C ASP A 295 8.15 -17.82 6.23
N ASN A 296 7.71 -17.85 4.96
CA ASN A 296 7.68 -19.04 4.11
C ASN A 296 9.03 -19.37 3.43
N GLY A 297 10.08 -18.59 3.71
CA GLY A 297 11.40 -18.72 3.08
C GLY A 297 11.54 -18.07 1.69
N TYR A 298 10.53 -17.37 1.19
CA TYR A 298 10.63 -16.60 -0.07
C TYR A 298 11.69 -15.51 0.05
N GLU A 299 12.69 -15.55 -0.82
CA GLU A 299 13.73 -14.52 -0.91
C GLU A 299 13.29 -13.38 -1.83
N VAL A 300 13.37 -12.16 -1.29
CA VAL A 300 12.86 -10.94 -1.92
C VAL A 300 13.78 -10.47 -3.06
N LYS A 301 13.32 -10.58 -4.32
CA LYS A 301 14.12 -10.34 -5.53
C LYS A 301 14.50 -8.87 -5.80
N ALA A 302 13.74 -7.92 -5.26
CA ALA A 302 14.00 -6.46 -5.23
C ALA A 302 13.22 -5.85 -4.06
N ARG A 303 13.50 -4.60 -3.63
CA ARG A 303 12.85 -4.02 -2.43
C ARG A 303 11.32 -4.01 -2.54
N LEU A 304 10.62 -4.58 -1.55
CA LEU A 304 9.16 -4.64 -1.48
C LEU A 304 8.66 -3.92 -0.21
N SER A 305 7.69 -3.04 -0.36
CA SER A 305 7.14 -2.24 0.76
C SER A 305 5.62 -2.42 0.88
N TYR A 306 5.08 -2.28 2.09
CA TYR A 306 3.65 -2.30 2.36
C TYR A 306 3.14 -0.96 2.91
N TYR A 307 1.93 -0.57 2.50
CA TYR A 307 1.22 0.61 2.98
C TYR A 307 -0.23 0.30 3.42
N TYR A 308 -0.70 1.00 4.46
CA TYR A 308 -1.86 0.61 5.27
C TYR A 308 -3.25 1.05 4.77
N TRP A 309 -3.40 1.62 3.58
CA TRP A 309 -4.74 2.03 3.10
C TRP A 309 -5.67 0.81 2.92
N SER A 310 -6.87 0.88 3.52
CA SER A 310 -8.05 0.17 3.01
C SER A 310 -8.67 0.97 1.86
N ASN A 311 -9.58 0.37 1.08
CA ASN A 311 -10.19 1.00 -0.12
C ASN A 311 -10.64 2.44 0.16
N GLY A 312 -10.31 3.39 -0.72
CA GLY A 312 -10.78 4.78 -0.63
C GLY A 312 -10.11 5.64 0.44
N MET A 313 -9.20 5.10 1.27
CA MET A 313 -8.58 5.85 2.39
C MET A 313 -7.49 6.83 1.97
N GLN A 314 -7.17 6.92 0.68
CA GLN A 314 -6.37 8.03 0.14
C GLN A 314 -7.13 9.36 0.21
N ASP A 315 -8.47 9.34 0.05
CA ASP A 315 -9.30 10.57 0.00
C ASP A 315 -9.42 11.24 1.38
N THR A 316 -9.33 10.45 2.46
CA THR A 316 -9.33 10.95 3.85
C THR A 316 -7.94 10.98 4.48
N SER A 317 -6.88 10.70 3.71
CA SER A 317 -5.49 10.69 4.22
C SER A 317 -5.03 12.11 4.59
N THR A 318 -4.49 12.29 5.79
CA THR A 318 -3.88 13.56 6.23
C THR A 318 -2.57 13.82 5.49
N ASP A 319 -2.04 15.05 5.58
CA ASP A 319 -0.70 15.39 5.08
C ASP A 319 0.39 14.48 5.68
N ALA A 320 0.23 14.06 6.94
CA ALA A 320 1.16 13.12 7.58
C ALA A 320 1.09 11.73 6.93
N GLY A 321 -0.12 11.24 6.62
CA GLY A 321 -0.30 10.03 5.82
C GLY A 321 0.31 10.17 4.42
N TRP A 322 -0.06 11.21 3.68
CA TRP A 322 0.48 11.44 2.33
C TRP A 322 2.00 11.57 2.30
N LYS A 323 2.62 12.19 3.32
CA LYS A 323 4.09 12.26 3.48
C LYS A 323 4.73 10.89 3.69
N LEU A 324 4.14 10.03 4.54
CA LEU A 324 4.61 8.65 4.73
C LEU A 324 4.51 7.84 3.42
N TRP A 325 3.44 8.08 2.64
CA TRP A 325 3.25 7.45 1.33
C TRP A 325 4.29 7.91 0.31
N ASP A 326 4.53 9.21 0.16
CA ASP A 326 5.57 9.75 -0.74
C ASP A 326 6.95 9.16 -0.38
N ASN A 327 7.27 9.15 0.91
CA ASN A 327 8.55 8.66 1.40
C ASN A 327 8.72 7.14 1.20
N ILE A 328 7.68 6.31 1.39
CA ILE A 328 7.82 4.86 1.14
C ILE A 328 7.93 4.56 -0.35
N VAL A 329 7.24 5.30 -1.23
CA VAL A 329 7.36 5.19 -2.69
C VAL A 329 8.80 5.50 -3.11
N LEU A 330 9.33 6.64 -2.69
CA LEU A 330 10.71 7.05 -2.99
C LEU A 330 11.74 6.11 -2.36
N TRP A 331 11.51 5.60 -1.14
CA TRP A 331 12.39 4.62 -0.50
C TRP A 331 12.41 3.28 -1.25
N THR A 332 11.26 2.83 -1.76
CA THR A 332 11.13 1.56 -2.49
C THR A 332 11.96 1.60 -3.78
N LEU A 333 11.88 2.71 -4.52
CA LEU A 333 12.63 2.97 -5.75
C LEU A 333 14.17 2.85 -5.60
N GLN A 334 14.74 3.06 -4.40
CA GLN A 334 16.19 3.28 -4.27
C GLN A 334 17.09 2.05 -4.46
N ASN A 335 16.54 0.84 -4.38
CA ASN A 335 17.26 -0.45 -4.42
C ASN A 335 16.48 -1.48 -5.26
N GLY A 336 16.40 -1.24 -6.57
CA GLY A 336 16.11 -2.27 -7.57
C GLY A 336 17.30 -3.19 -7.78
#